data_AF-A0A7J7X676-F1
#
_entry.id   AF-A0A7J7X676-F1
#
_cell.length_a   1.000
_cell.length_b   1.000
_cell.length_c   1.000
_cell.angle_alpha   90.00
_cell.angle_beta   90.00
_cell.angle_gamma   90.00
#
_symmetry.space_group_name_H-M   'P 1'
#
loop_
_entity.id
_entity.type
_entity.pdbx_description
1 polymer ?
#
loop_
_entity_poly.entity_id
_entity_poly.type
_entity_poly.pdbx_seq_one_letter_code
_entity_poly.pdbx_strand_id
1 'polypeptide(L)'
;MPSRNQFDPAKKMTRPLPRCSKITRTSLELRIVALTVKIRNYEEHMQKHRKDKAHKRYLLMSIDQRKKMLKNLRKTNYNVFEKTCKELGIAYTFPPLYYRKAHRRWVTKKALCIRVFQEAQKLKKQRRALKAAAAAARKQGQTNPESPSSAGPEAIKENQ
;
A
#
# COMPACT_ATOMS: atom_id res chain seq x y z
N MET A 1 22.93 3.17 19.64
CA MET A 1 23.10 3.30 18.17
C MET A 1 23.71 2.01 17.63
N PRO A 2 22.95 1.10 17.01
CA PRO A 2 23.52 -0.02 16.29
C PRO A 2 23.44 0.17 14.77
N SER A 3 24.51 -0.27 14.12
CA SER A 3 24.86 -0.25 12.71
C SER A 3 23.78 -0.71 11.75
N ARG A 4 23.61 0.03 10.64
CA ARG A 4 22.92 -0.42 9.43
C ARG A 4 23.56 -1.70 8.91
N ASN A 5 22.81 -2.79 8.90
CA ASN A 5 23.13 -3.97 8.12
C ASN A 5 23.33 -3.57 6.65
N GLN A 6 24.58 -3.54 6.20
CA GLN A 6 24.94 -3.47 4.79
C GLN A 6 24.57 -4.79 4.12
N PHE A 7 23.46 -4.78 3.39
CA PHE A 7 23.09 -5.87 2.52
C PHE A 7 23.88 -5.72 1.22
N ASP A 8 25.03 -6.37 1.11
CA ASP A 8 25.81 -6.42 -0.14
C ASP A 8 25.12 -7.33 -1.17
N PRO A 9 24.61 -6.78 -2.29
CA PRO A 9 23.86 -7.55 -3.28
C PRO A 9 24.76 -8.41 -4.20
N ALA A 10 26.08 -8.19 -4.17
CA ALA A 10 27.02 -8.81 -5.10
C ALA A 10 27.26 -10.31 -4.84
N LYS A 11 26.99 -10.82 -3.63
CA LYS A 11 27.29 -12.22 -3.26
C LYS A 11 26.17 -13.23 -3.54
N LYS A 12 24.96 -12.81 -3.92
CA LYS A 12 23.81 -13.74 -4.08
C LYS A 12 23.47 -14.13 -5.53
N MET A 13 24.13 -13.54 -6.53
CA MET A 13 23.72 -13.66 -7.93
C MET A 13 24.60 -14.60 -8.77
N THR A 14 25.50 -15.36 -8.16
CA THR A 14 26.35 -16.37 -8.81
C THR A 14 25.99 -17.77 -8.34
N ARG A 15 24.70 -18.15 -8.41
CA ARG A 15 24.39 -19.58 -8.57
C ARG A 15 24.55 -19.90 -10.06
N PRO A 16 25.32 -20.94 -10.43
CA PRO A 16 25.39 -21.36 -11.83
C PRO A 16 23.97 -21.69 -12.29
N LEU A 17 23.55 -21.04 -13.37
CA LEU A 17 22.28 -21.34 -14.04
C LEU A 17 22.26 -22.85 -14.33
N PRO A 18 21.16 -23.57 -14.02
CA PRO A 18 21.07 -24.97 -14.37
C PRO A 18 21.35 -25.13 -15.87
N ARG A 19 22.30 -25.99 -16.22
CA ARG A 19 22.53 -26.40 -17.61
C ARG A 19 21.33 -27.21 -18.08
N CYS A 20 20.24 -26.53 -18.42
CA CYS A 20 19.08 -27.14 -19.04
C CYS A 20 19.33 -27.23 -20.54
N SER A 21 19.60 -28.45 -21.00
CA SER A 21 19.42 -28.85 -22.39
C SER A 21 18.02 -28.41 -22.85
N LYS A 22 17.96 -27.56 -23.89
CA LYS A 22 16.77 -26.87 -24.47
C LYS A 22 16.43 -25.51 -23.83
N ILE A 23 17.38 -24.56 -23.79
CA ILE A 23 17.05 -23.13 -23.61
C ILE A 23 16.41 -22.64 -24.91
N THR A 24 15.10 -22.79 -25.04
CA THR A 24 14.36 -21.98 -26.00
C THR A 24 14.42 -20.54 -25.48
N ARG A 25 14.98 -19.62 -26.28
CA ARG A 25 15.13 -18.17 -25.97
C ARG A 25 13.77 -17.44 -25.86
N THR A 26 12.68 -18.19 -25.71
CA THR A 26 11.29 -17.77 -25.83
C THR A 26 10.55 -17.66 -24.50
N SER A 27 11.05 -18.24 -23.39
CA SER A 27 10.36 -18.09 -22.10
C SER A 27 10.45 -16.64 -21.59
N LEU A 28 9.32 -16.14 -21.06
CA LEU A 28 9.21 -14.74 -20.60
C LEU A 28 10.14 -14.47 -19.41
N GLU A 29 10.34 -15.46 -18.54
CA GLU A 29 11.18 -15.37 -17.33
C GLU A 29 12.63 -15.06 -17.67
N LEU A 30 13.24 -15.86 -18.56
CA LEU A 30 14.63 -15.68 -18.98
C LEU A 30 14.86 -14.33 -19.66
N ARG A 31 13.88 -13.85 -20.43
CA ARG A 31 13.94 -12.52 -21.06
C ARG A 31 13.89 -11.41 -20.01
N ILE A 32 13.11 -11.56 -18.95
CA ILE A 32 13.08 -10.61 -17.83
C ILE A 32 14.43 -10.60 -17.11
N VAL A 33 15.02 -11.77 -16.84
CA VAL A 33 16.36 -11.88 -16.25
C VAL A 33 17.41 -11.20 -17.15
N ALA A 34 17.42 -11.47 -18.44
CA ALA A 34 18.34 -10.84 -19.39
C ALA A 34 18.18 -9.29 -19.43
N LEU A 35 16.94 -8.79 -19.41
CA LEU A 35 16.66 -7.36 -19.32
C LEU A 35 17.15 -6.76 -18.00
N THR A 36 17.01 -7.49 -16.88
CA THR A 36 17.50 -6.99 -15.58
C THR A 36 19.02 -6.84 -15.55
N VAL A 37 19.76 -7.76 -16.15
CA VAL A 37 21.22 -7.63 -16.28
C VAL A 37 21.58 -6.41 -17.13
N LYS A 38 20.91 -6.21 -18.28
CA LYS A 38 21.13 -5.03 -19.12
C LYS A 38 20.84 -3.71 -18.39
N ILE A 39 19.77 -3.66 -17.61
CA ILE A 39 19.39 -2.48 -16.82
C ILE A 39 20.49 -2.16 -15.81
N ARG A 40 21.04 -3.14 -15.10
CA ARG A 40 22.14 -2.93 -14.15
C ARG A 40 23.40 -2.39 -14.83
N ASN A 41 23.78 -2.94 -15.98
CA ASN A 41 24.91 -2.44 -16.75
C ASN A 41 24.69 -0.98 -17.20
N TYR A 42 23.47 -0.62 -17.62
CA TYR A 42 23.15 0.76 -17.98
C TYR A 42 23.14 1.70 -16.76
N GLU A 43 22.70 1.22 -15.60
CA GLU A 43 22.75 2.00 -14.34
C GLU A 43 24.21 2.32 -13.96
N GLU A 44 25.12 1.35 -14.01
CA GLU A 44 26.55 1.55 -13.77
C GLU A 44 27.16 2.54 -14.78
N HIS A 45 26.81 2.42 -16.06
CA HIS A 45 27.27 3.34 -17.09
C HIS A 45 26.73 4.77 -16.87
N MET A 46 25.46 4.93 -16.50
CA MET A 46 24.84 6.23 -16.23
C MET A 46 25.39 6.92 -14.98
N GLN A 47 25.82 6.16 -13.97
CA GLN A 47 26.49 6.71 -12.79
C GLN A 47 27.80 7.40 -13.17
N LYS A 48 28.57 6.80 -14.10
CA LYS A 48 29.81 7.38 -14.64
C LYS A 48 29.54 8.51 -15.65
N HIS A 49 28.60 8.31 -16.59
CA HIS A 49 28.35 9.21 -17.71
C HIS A 49 26.94 9.83 -17.65
N ARG A 50 26.74 10.81 -16.78
CA ARG A 50 25.41 11.41 -16.53
C ARG A 50 24.84 12.24 -17.69
N LYS A 51 25.68 12.68 -18.63
CA LYS A 51 25.29 13.54 -19.75
C LYS A 51 24.82 12.75 -20.98
N ASP A 52 25.07 11.45 -21.04
CA ASP A 52 24.67 10.64 -22.18
C ASP A 52 23.13 10.43 -22.20
N LYS A 53 22.49 10.99 -23.22
CA LYS A 53 21.03 10.91 -23.40
C LYS A 53 20.59 9.64 -24.14
N ALA A 54 21.46 9.04 -24.94
CA ALA A 54 21.15 7.84 -25.72
C ALA A 54 20.99 6.64 -24.77
N HIS A 55 21.97 6.42 -23.89
CA HIS A 55 21.90 5.36 -22.89
C HIS A 55 20.76 5.59 -21.87
N LYS A 56 20.47 6.85 -21.51
CA LYS A 56 19.29 7.18 -20.68
C LYS A 56 17.98 6.75 -21.35
N ARG A 57 17.84 6.98 -22.67
CA ARG A 57 16.67 6.53 -23.44
C ARG A 57 16.58 5.00 -23.46
N TYR A 58 17.67 4.30 -23.74
CA TYR A 58 17.68 2.83 -23.77
C TYR A 58 17.37 2.21 -22.40
N LEU A 59 17.85 2.83 -21.32
CA LEU A 59 17.52 2.42 -19.95
C LEU A 59 16.01 2.51 -19.70
N LEU A 60 15.38 3.65 -20.01
CA LEU A 60 13.94 3.84 -19.82
C LEU A 60 13.12 2.85 -20.67
N MET A 61 13.49 2.65 -21.94
CA MET A 61 12.84 1.68 -22.82
C MET A 61 12.96 0.25 -22.27
N SER A 62 14.12 -0.13 -21.74
CA SER A 62 14.35 -1.48 -21.17
C SER A 62 13.53 -1.69 -19.90
N ILE A 63 13.39 -0.66 -19.07
CA ILE A 63 12.53 -0.68 -17.87
C ILE A 63 11.06 -0.88 -18.27
N ASP A 64 10.57 -0.15 -19.27
CA ASP A 64 9.18 -0.26 -19.72
C ASP A 64 8.89 -1.59 -20.41
N GLN A 65 9.84 -2.10 -21.20
CA GLN A 65 9.76 -3.45 -21.76
C GLN A 65 9.66 -4.50 -20.65
N ARG A 66 10.52 -4.42 -19.62
CA ARG A 66 10.47 -5.33 -18.45
C ARG A 66 9.11 -5.25 -17.74
N LYS A 67 8.57 -4.05 -17.51
CA LYS A 67 7.24 -3.85 -16.91
C LYS A 67 6.13 -4.49 -17.74
N LYS A 68 6.19 -4.35 -19.07
CA LYS A 68 5.21 -4.98 -19.99
C LYS A 68 5.28 -6.51 -19.90
N MET A 69 6.48 -7.08 -19.81
CA MET A 69 6.65 -8.53 -19.65
C MET A 69 6.16 -9.04 -18.29
N LEU A 70 6.40 -8.30 -17.20
CA LEU A 70 5.85 -8.63 -15.88
C LEU A 70 4.32 -8.57 -15.85
N LYS A 71 3.72 -7.59 -16.55
CA LYS A 71 2.26 -7.52 -16.73
C LYS A 71 1.73 -8.77 -17.44
N ASN A 72 2.45 -9.26 -18.45
CA ASN A 72 2.04 -10.47 -19.18
C ASN A 72 2.19 -11.72 -18.33
N LEU A 73 3.31 -11.89 -17.62
CA LEU A 73 3.53 -13.02 -16.70
C LEU A 73 2.45 -13.09 -15.63
N ARG A 74 2.05 -11.96 -15.08
CA ARG A 74 0.99 -11.91 -14.07
C ARG A 74 -0.37 -12.39 -14.60
N LYS A 75 -0.64 -12.21 -15.90
CA LYS A 75 -1.88 -12.68 -16.53
C LYS A 75 -1.86 -14.17 -16.83
N THR A 76 -0.69 -14.73 -17.14
CA THR A 76 -0.55 -16.14 -17.52
C THR A 76 -0.28 -17.02 -16.31
N ASN A 77 0.82 -16.79 -15.58
CA ASN A 77 1.31 -17.68 -14.53
C ASN A 77 1.72 -16.89 -13.27
N TYR A 78 0.85 -16.89 -12.27
CA TYR A 78 1.08 -16.11 -11.05
C TYR A 78 2.23 -16.66 -10.18
N ASN A 79 2.34 -17.99 -10.04
CA ASN A 79 3.38 -18.63 -9.21
C ASN A 79 4.79 -18.28 -9.67
N VAL A 80 4.99 -18.26 -10.99
CA VAL A 80 6.25 -17.86 -11.63
C VAL A 80 6.51 -16.38 -11.41
N PHE A 81 5.49 -15.54 -11.61
CA PHE A 81 5.59 -14.10 -11.41
C PHE A 81 6.08 -13.77 -9.98
N GLU A 82 5.52 -14.41 -8.97
CA GLU A 82 5.93 -14.19 -7.58
C GLU A 82 7.39 -14.61 -7.34
N LYS A 83 7.79 -15.80 -7.82
CA LYS A 83 9.17 -16.30 -7.72
C LYS A 83 10.17 -15.34 -8.38
N THR A 84 9.91 -14.94 -9.62
CA THR A 84 10.79 -14.01 -10.35
C THR A 84 10.90 -12.64 -9.68
N CYS A 85 9.80 -12.10 -9.14
CA CYS A 85 9.82 -10.86 -8.38
C CYS A 85 10.68 -10.96 -7.10
N LYS A 86 10.60 -12.09 -6.38
CA LYS A 86 11.40 -12.37 -5.18
C LYS A 86 12.89 -12.52 -5.52
N GLU A 87 13.22 -13.30 -6.54
CA GLU A 87 14.60 -13.57 -6.96
C GLU A 87 15.32 -12.32 -7.47
N LEU A 88 14.61 -11.48 -8.24
CA LEU A 88 15.17 -10.26 -8.81
C LEU A 88 15.09 -9.05 -7.87
N GLY A 89 14.34 -9.15 -6.77
CA GLY A 89 14.10 -8.05 -5.82
C GLY A 89 13.28 -6.91 -6.43
N ILE A 90 12.32 -7.22 -7.32
CA ILE A 90 11.53 -6.21 -8.05
C ILE A 90 10.12 -6.10 -7.45
N ALA A 91 9.76 -4.90 -7.00
CA ALA A 91 8.38 -4.58 -6.62
C ALA A 91 7.55 -4.22 -7.87
N TYR A 92 6.44 -4.93 -8.08
CA TYR A 92 5.49 -4.61 -9.14
C TYR A 92 4.50 -3.53 -8.69
N THR A 93 4.62 -2.34 -9.27
CA THR A 93 3.71 -1.21 -9.01
C THR A 93 2.71 -1.07 -10.17
N PHE A 94 1.43 -0.92 -9.84
CA PHE A 94 0.40 -0.63 -10.83
C PHE A 94 0.61 0.77 -11.43
N PRO A 95 0.43 0.94 -12.75
CA PRO A 95 0.48 2.26 -13.36
C PRO A 95 -0.66 3.13 -12.82
N PRO A 96 -0.44 4.44 -12.58
CA PRO A 96 -1.52 5.35 -12.21
C PRO A 96 -2.54 5.45 -13.35
N LEU A 97 -3.80 5.70 -13.01
CA LEU A 97 -4.87 5.86 -14.00
C LEU A 97 -4.65 7.08 -14.91
N TYR A 98 -4.09 8.17 -14.36
CA TYR A 98 -3.90 9.42 -15.09
C TYR A 98 -2.51 10.02 -14.83
N TYR A 99 -1.77 10.32 -15.90
CA TYR A 99 -0.48 11.00 -15.84
C TYR A 99 -0.67 12.52 -15.85
N ARG A 100 -1.10 13.10 -14.73
CA ARG A 100 -1.23 14.56 -14.57
C ARG A 100 0.05 15.16 -13.98
N LYS A 101 0.49 16.31 -14.50
CA LYS A 101 1.63 17.05 -13.93
C LYS A 101 1.20 17.75 -12.64
N ALA A 102 1.87 17.44 -11.54
CA ALA A 102 1.66 18.09 -10.25
C ALA A 102 2.35 19.47 -10.23
N HIS A 103 1.64 20.51 -10.66
CA HIS A 103 2.14 21.89 -10.63
C HIS A 103 2.04 22.49 -9.22
N ARG A 104 2.88 23.49 -8.90
CA ARG A 104 3.00 24.07 -7.54
C ARG A 104 1.65 24.45 -6.92
N ARG A 105 0.81 25.20 -7.65
CA ARG A 105 -0.54 25.59 -7.19
C ARG A 105 -1.43 24.40 -6.83
N TRP A 106 -1.44 23.33 -7.63
CA TRP A 106 -2.23 22.13 -7.34
C TRP A 106 -1.70 21.37 -6.14
N VAL A 107 -0.37 21.28 -5.99
CA VAL A 107 0.26 20.63 -4.82
C VAL A 107 -0.14 21.35 -3.54
N THR A 108 -0.01 22.68 -3.49
CA THR A 108 -0.40 23.48 -2.33
C THR A 108 -1.89 23.36 -2.04
N LYS A 109 -2.74 23.49 -3.07
CA LYS A 109 -4.20 23.35 -2.93
C LYS A 109 -4.59 21.97 -2.40
N LYS A 110 -4.00 20.89 -2.95
CA LYS A 110 -4.28 19.53 -2.49
C LYS A 110 -3.82 19.30 -1.06
N ALA A 111 -2.63 19.78 -0.68
CA ALA A 111 -2.13 19.69 0.68
C ALA A 111 -3.07 20.38 1.68
N LEU A 112 -3.54 21.59 1.34
CA LEU A 112 -4.53 22.31 2.13
C LEU A 112 -5.84 21.53 2.27
N CYS A 113 -6.40 21.04 1.15
CA CYS A 113 -7.64 20.26 1.18
C CYS A 113 -7.52 19.00 2.05
N ILE A 114 -6.37 18.31 2.04
CA ILE A 114 -6.13 17.14 2.89
C ILE A 114 -6.16 17.54 4.37
N ARG A 115 -5.49 18.64 4.75
CA ARG A 115 -5.49 19.14 6.14
C ARG A 115 -6.90 19.53 6.60
N VAL A 116 -7.61 20.32 5.79
CA VAL A 116 -8.99 20.73 6.09
C VAL A 116 -9.91 19.52 6.25
N PHE A 117 -9.75 18.50 5.40
CA PHE A 117 -10.52 17.27 5.52
C PHE A 117 -10.23 16.52 6.83
N GLN A 118 -8.97 16.42 7.24
CA GLN A 118 -8.59 15.79 8.51
C GLN A 118 -9.21 16.52 9.71
N GLU A 119 -9.15 17.84 9.74
CA GLU A 119 -9.75 18.65 10.81
C GLU A 119 -11.27 18.52 10.85
N ALA A 120 -11.93 18.56 9.69
CA ALA A 120 -13.38 18.35 9.62
C ALA A 120 -13.81 16.97 10.13
N GLN A 121 -13.03 15.92 9.82
CA GLN A 121 -13.30 14.58 10.34
C GLN A 121 -13.12 14.49 11.87
N LYS A 122 -12.11 15.17 12.42
CA LYS A 122 -11.90 15.24 13.89
C LYS A 122 -13.10 15.89 14.58
N LEU A 123 -13.54 17.05 14.11
CA LEU A 123 -14.70 17.75 14.67
C LEU A 123 -15.99 16.93 14.54
N LYS A 124 -16.19 16.26 13.40
CA LYS A 124 -17.35 15.38 13.19
C LYS A 124 -17.33 14.19 14.15
N LYS A 125 -16.16 13.61 14.43
CA LYS A 125 -15.99 12.52 15.41
C LYS A 125 -16.30 13.00 16.84
N GLN A 126 -15.80 14.17 17.24
CA GLN A 126 -16.11 14.79 18.54
C GLN A 126 -17.60 15.05 18.70
N ARG A 127 -18.25 15.67 17.70
CA ARG A 127 -19.70 15.91 17.70
C ARG A 127 -20.52 14.62 17.82
N ARG A 128 -20.11 13.56 17.12
CA ARG A 128 -20.75 12.23 17.23
C ARG A 128 -20.57 11.63 18.62
N ALA A 129 -19.37 11.73 19.20
CA ALA A 129 -19.09 11.24 20.55
C ALA A 129 -19.92 11.99 21.61
N LEU A 130 -20.01 13.33 21.52
CA LEU A 130 -20.85 14.13 22.42
C LEU A 130 -22.33 13.77 22.30
N LYS A 131 -22.85 13.61 21.07
CA LYS A 131 -24.23 13.17 20.84
C LYS A 131 -24.50 11.77 21.38
N ALA A 132 -23.55 10.84 21.21
CA ALA A 132 -23.65 9.49 21.75
C ALA A 132 -23.61 9.48 23.29
N ALA A 133 -22.72 10.27 23.89
CA ALA A 133 -22.64 10.44 25.35
C ALA A 133 -23.94 11.05 25.91
N ALA A 134 -24.47 12.09 25.28
CA ALA A 134 -25.75 12.69 25.66
C ALA A 134 -26.93 11.71 25.52
N ALA A 135 -26.95 10.90 24.45
CA ALA A 135 -27.96 9.86 24.26
C ALA A 135 -27.83 8.73 25.30
N ALA A 136 -26.60 8.33 25.67
CA ALA A 136 -26.35 7.34 26.72
C ALA A 136 -26.80 7.85 28.10
N ALA A 137 -26.50 9.12 28.43
CA ALA A 137 -26.96 9.75 29.66
C ALA A 137 -28.50 9.83 29.75
N ARG A 138 -29.18 10.17 28.65
CA ARG A 138 -30.66 10.16 28.58
C ARG A 138 -31.25 8.75 28.81
N LYS A 139 -30.61 7.70 28.28
CA LYS A 139 -31.03 6.32 28.51
C LYS A 139 -30.82 5.89 29.97
N GLN A 140 -29.69 6.24 30.58
CA GLN A 140 -29.41 5.94 31.98
C GLN A 140 -30.41 6.63 32.94
N GLY A 141 -30.80 7.88 32.65
CA GLY A 141 -31.81 8.62 33.43
C GLY A 141 -33.22 8.04 33.34
N GLN A 142 -33.55 7.28 32.28
CA GLN A 142 -34.83 6.55 32.15
C GLN A 142 -34.79 5.17 32.80
N THR A 143 -33.61 4.61 33.07
CA THR A 143 -33.40 3.29 33.71
C THR A 143 -33.09 3.37 35.21
N ASN A 144 -33.31 4.52 35.86
CA ASN A 144 -33.42 4.59 37.31
C ASN A 144 -34.90 4.33 37.68
N PRO A 145 -35.26 3.14 38.17
CA PRO A 145 -36.64 2.85 38.54
C PRO A 145 -37.03 3.60 39.82
N GLU A 146 -38.33 3.83 39.93
CA GLU A 146 -39.06 4.43 41.03
C GLU A 146 -38.54 4.07 42.43
N SER A 147 -38.58 5.07 43.30
CA SER A 147 -38.43 4.99 44.75
C SER A 147 -39.15 3.76 45.34
N PRO A 148 -38.56 3.07 46.34
CA PRO A 148 -39.24 1.95 46.99
C PRO A 148 -40.50 2.47 47.70
N SER A 149 -41.66 1.94 47.31
CA SER A 149 -42.96 2.22 47.91
C SER A 149 -42.95 1.91 49.42
N SER A 150 -43.12 2.93 50.25
CA SER A 150 -43.48 2.79 51.65
C SER A 150 -44.92 3.24 51.86
N ALA A 151 -45.86 2.30 51.90
CA ALA A 151 -47.18 2.48 52.51
C ALA A 151 -47.72 1.08 52.87
N GLY A 152 -48.03 0.88 54.15
CA GLY A 152 -48.19 -0.42 54.79
C GLY A 152 -49.53 -1.12 54.53
N PRO A 153 -49.70 -2.34 55.07
CA PRO A 153 -50.96 -3.06 55.00
C PRO A 153 -51.92 -2.58 56.10
N GLU A 154 -53.05 -1.99 55.72
CA GLU A 154 -54.22 -1.86 56.60
C GLU A 154 -55.40 -2.63 55.99
N ALA A 155 -55.65 -3.80 56.57
CA ALA A 155 -56.94 -4.49 56.53
C ALA A 155 -57.97 -3.72 57.37
N ILE A 156 -59.27 -3.94 57.09
CA ILE A 156 -60.54 -3.48 57.73
C ILE A 156 -61.42 -2.94 56.56
N LYS A 157 -62.66 -3.36 56.21
CA LYS A 157 -63.79 -4.14 56.80
C LYS A 157 -64.76 -4.51 55.64
N GLU A 158 -65.27 -5.74 55.57
CA GLU A 158 -66.68 -6.15 55.82
C GLU A 158 -67.82 -5.59 54.91
N ASN A 159 -68.59 -6.56 54.35
CA ASN A 159 -70.06 -6.63 54.15
C ASN A 159 -70.81 -5.61 53.27
N GLN A 160 -71.41 -6.06 52.16
CA GLN A 160 -72.78 -6.62 52.03
C GLN A 160 -73.03 -7.15 50.62
#